data_AF-A0A9R1RGC0-F1
#
_entry.id   AF-A0A9R1RGC0-F1
#
_cell.length_a   1.000
_cell.length_b   1.000
_cell.length_c   1.000
_cell.angle_alpha   90.00
_cell.angle_beta   90.00
_cell.angle_gamma   90.00
#
_symmetry.space_group_name_H-M   'P 1'
#
loop_
_entity.id
_entity.type
_entity.pdbx_description
1 polymer ?
#
loop_
_entity_poly.entity_id
_entity_poly.type
_entity_poly.pdbx_seq_one_letter_code
_entity_poly.pdbx_strand_id
1 'polypeptide(L)'
;MEAVFSRSAEIAGISNRMVNDWEGIVLDFRSSDESTIHPANDLLVQALQHYFGDTYLAQSVVQHTTELCSHMIRLWRSKLEQDAELIHPGEKGRKYIFLLNNTYVVRQTVSRQGAYFPKVELRSRLSSMIEGYKKGYLDECWAPLNRLKSEEFTAEFLATCNRQRTWKVTAELRYQLRQEILDLVVSHSPYEVSNGSCMMEGLFEG
;
A
#
# COMPACT_ATOMS: atom_id res chain seq x y z
N MET A 1 -37.54 -17.91 -15.82
CA MET A 1 -36.95 -17.33 -14.59
C MET A 1 -35.87 -18.26 -14.01
N GLU A 2 -36.10 -19.58 -13.95
CA GLU A 2 -35.10 -20.58 -13.51
C GLU A 2 -33.79 -20.62 -14.32
N ALA A 3 -33.84 -20.44 -15.64
CA ALA A 3 -32.64 -20.48 -16.50
C ALA A 3 -31.63 -19.36 -16.20
N VAL A 4 -32.08 -18.21 -15.68
CA VAL A 4 -31.20 -17.09 -15.30
C VAL A 4 -30.51 -17.37 -13.96
N PHE A 5 -31.22 -17.97 -13.00
CA PHE A 5 -30.67 -18.37 -11.71
C PHE A 5 -29.65 -19.51 -11.85
N SER A 6 -29.92 -20.49 -12.70
CA SER A 6 -28.99 -21.59 -12.98
C SER A 6 -27.66 -21.09 -13.58
N ARG A 7 -27.72 -20.14 -14.53
CA ARG A 7 -26.53 -19.54 -15.14
C ARG A 7 -25.75 -18.65 -14.16
N SER A 8 -26.44 -17.97 -13.24
CA SER A 8 -25.81 -17.15 -12.19
C SER A 8 -25.03 -18.01 -11.18
N ALA A 9 -25.55 -19.18 -10.81
CA ALA A 9 -24.89 -20.09 -9.88
C ALA A 9 -23.63 -20.72 -10.48
N GLU A 10 -23.69 -21.06 -11.78
CA GLU A 10 -22.54 -21.60 -12.51
C GLU A 10 -21.41 -20.57 -12.64
N ILE A 11 -21.74 -19.31 -12.97
CA ILE A 11 -20.78 -18.21 -13.02
C ILE A 11 -20.13 -17.98 -11.65
N ALA A 12 -20.92 -17.96 -10.57
CA ALA A 12 -20.38 -17.82 -9.22
C ALA A 12 -19.42 -18.98 -8.85
N GLY A 13 -19.76 -20.21 -9.23
CA GLY A 13 -18.90 -21.38 -9.03
C GLY A 13 -17.57 -21.30 -9.78
N ILE A 14 -17.56 -20.75 -11.01
CA ILE A 14 -16.33 -20.52 -11.78
C ILE A 14 -15.48 -19.44 -11.13
N SER A 15 -16.07 -18.29 -10.78
CA SER A 15 -15.34 -17.20 -10.13
C SER A 15 -14.69 -17.61 -8.81
N ASN A 16 -15.40 -18.40 -7.99
CA ASN A 16 -14.85 -18.90 -6.72
C ASN A 16 -13.64 -19.83 -6.93
N ARG A 17 -13.69 -20.72 -7.92
CA ARG A 17 -12.54 -21.60 -8.23
C ARG A 17 -11.32 -20.77 -8.65
N MET A 18 -11.51 -19.80 -9.53
CA MET A 18 -10.39 -19.00 -10.02
C MET A 18 -9.80 -18.09 -8.92
N VAL A 19 -10.61 -17.63 -7.96
CA VAL A 19 -10.10 -16.91 -6.77
C VAL A 19 -9.30 -17.84 -5.85
N ASN A 20 -9.74 -19.08 -5.64
CA ASN A 20 -8.99 -20.07 -4.86
C ASN A 20 -7.64 -20.42 -5.54
N ASP A 21 -7.63 -20.57 -6.86
CA ASP A 21 -6.39 -20.80 -7.61
C ASP A 21 -5.44 -19.60 -7.49
N TRP A 22 -6.00 -18.38 -7.59
CA TRP A 22 -5.25 -17.14 -7.38
C TRP A 22 -4.70 -17.01 -5.96
N GLU A 23 -5.48 -17.40 -4.95
CA GLU A 23 -5.03 -17.44 -3.55
C GLU A 23 -3.81 -18.35 -3.40
N GLY A 24 -3.86 -19.57 -3.95
CA GLY A 24 -2.73 -20.49 -3.94
C GLY A 24 -1.47 -19.90 -4.57
N ILE A 25 -1.64 -19.21 -5.71
CA ILE A 25 -0.53 -18.55 -6.42
C ILE A 25 0.05 -17.40 -5.59
N VAL A 26 -0.80 -16.54 -5.00
CA VAL A 26 -0.35 -15.39 -4.18
C VAL A 26 0.43 -15.84 -2.94
N LEU A 27 -0.02 -16.92 -2.31
CA LEU A 27 0.63 -17.48 -1.13
C LEU A 27 2.01 -18.10 -1.44
N ASP A 28 2.19 -18.61 -2.66
CA ASP A 28 3.45 -19.25 -3.09
C ASP A 28 4.56 -18.25 -3.45
N PHE A 29 4.25 -16.95 -3.62
CA PHE A 29 5.31 -15.96 -3.84
C PHE A 29 6.26 -15.89 -2.65
N ARG A 30 7.53 -16.15 -2.95
CA ARG A 30 8.62 -15.82 -2.05
C ARG A 30 8.95 -14.35 -2.23
N SER A 31 8.92 -13.61 -1.14
CA SER A 31 9.46 -12.26 -1.16
C SER A 31 10.98 -12.34 -1.34
N SER A 32 11.53 -11.45 -2.17
CA SER A 32 12.98 -11.27 -2.26
C SER A 32 13.41 -10.14 -1.33
N ASP A 33 14.52 -10.34 -0.63
CA ASP A 33 15.05 -9.48 0.43
C ASP A 33 15.30 -8.02 -0.02
N GLU A 34 15.43 -7.78 -1.33
CA GLU A 34 15.84 -6.48 -1.91
C GLU A 34 14.77 -5.72 -2.70
N SER A 35 13.64 -6.37 -3.06
CA SER A 35 12.66 -5.74 -3.95
C SER A 35 11.69 -4.86 -3.17
N THR A 36 11.73 -3.56 -3.47
CA THR A 36 10.76 -2.56 -2.99
C THR A 36 9.32 -2.90 -3.39
N ILE A 37 9.16 -3.60 -4.53
CA ILE A 37 7.86 -3.92 -5.15
C ILE A 37 7.66 -5.43 -5.18
N HIS A 38 6.57 -5.88 -4.59
CA HIS A 38 6.21 -7.27 -4.45
C HIS A 38 5.51 -7.80 -5.70
N PRO A 39 5.88 -8.98 -6.23
CA PRO A 39 5.30 -9.54 -7.45
C PRO A 39 3.79 -9.83 -7.34
N ALA A 40 3.27 -10.06 -6.13
CA ALA A 40 1.83 -10.22 -5.92
C ALA A 40 1.00 -8.99 -6.33
N ASN A 41 1.62 -7.80 -6.47
CA ASN A 41 0.95 -6.60 -6.97
C ASN A 41 0.49 -6.79 -8.42
N ASP A 42 1.34 -7.34 -9.27
CA ASP A 42 1.04 -7.54 -10.69
C ASP A 42 -0.08 -8.57 -10.86
N LEU A 43 -0.09 -9.61 -10.03
CA LEU A 43 -1.17 -10.58 -10.01
C LEU A 43 -2.49 -10.01 -9.53
N LEU A 44 -2.47 -9.15 -8.50
CA LEU A 44 -3.67 -8.45 -8.07
C LEU A 44 -4.20 -7.59 -9.22
N VAL A 45 -3.34 -6.80 -9.86
CA VAL A 45 -3.74 -5.95 -10.99
C VAL A 45 -4.34 -6.79 -12.13
N GLN A 46 -3.64 -7.84 -12.57
CA GLN A 46 -4.10 -8.72 -13.65
C GLN A 46 -5.43 -9.39 -13.33
N ALA A 47 -5.58 -9.90 -12.11
CA ALA A 47 -6.81 -10.51 -11.69
C ALA A 47 -7.95 -9.49 -11.65
N LEU A 48 -7.71 -8.31 -11.07
CA LEU A 48 -8.72 -7.27 -11.05
C LEU A 48 -9.11 -6.82 -12.48
N GLN A 49 -8.17 -6.78 -13.43
CA GLN A 49 -8.47 -6.53 -14.85
C GLN A 49 -9.35 -7.63 -15.43
N HIS A 50 -8.99 -8.88 -15.21
CA HIS A 50 -9.70 -10.02 -15.79
C HIS A 50 -11.13 -10.14 -15.25
N TYR A 51 -11.33 -9.95 -13.94
CA TYR A 51 -12.65 -10.12 -13.33
C TYR A 51 -13.55 -8.91 -13.48
N PHE A 52 -12.99 -7.72 -13.64
CA PHE A 52 -13.76 -6.49 -13.50
C PHE A 52 -13.58 -5.49 -14.66
N GLY A 53 -12.85 -5.85 -15.71
CA GLY A 53 -12.52 -4.97 -16.85
C GLY A 53 -13.57 -4.87 -17.97
N ASP A 54 -14.61 -5.71 -18.00
CA ASP A 54 -15.49 -5.82 -19.19
C ASP A 54 -17.00 -5.72 -18.93
N THR A 55 -17.39 -5.18 -17.78
CA THR A 55 -18.68 -5.57 -17.21
C THR A 55 -19.70 -4.43 -17.00
N TYR A 56 -20.60 -4.25 -17.98
CA TYR A 56 -21.95 -3.71 -17.74
C TYR A 56 -22.81 -4.81 -17.12
N LEU A 57 -22.78 -4.92 -15.79
CA LEU A 57 -23.40 -6.04 -15.08
C LEU A 57 -24.71 -5.69 -14.40
N ALA A 58 -25.61 -6.67 -14.35
CA ALA A 58 -26.79 -6.65 -13.49
C ALA A 58 -26.38 -6.53 -12.01
N GLN A 59 -27.23 -5.90 -11.19
CA GLN A 59 -26.94 -5.54 -9.79
C GLN A 59 -26.48 -6.73 -8.92
N SER A 60 -27.01 -7.93 -9.14
CA SER A 60 -26.57 -9.15 -8.43
C SER A 60 -25.13 -9.55 -8.74
N VAL A 61 -24.68 -9.35 -9.99
CA VAL A 61 -23.30 -9.62 -10.39
C VAL A 61 -22.37 -8.51 -9.91
N VAL A 62 -22.86 -7.25 -9.81
CA VAL A 62 -22.14 -6.14 -9.17
C VAL A 62 -21.84 -6.44 -7.69
N GLN A 63 -22.83 -6.93 -6.93
CA GLN A 63 -22.61 -7.25 -5.51
C GLN A 63 -21.61 -8.40 -5.32
N HIS A 64 -21.74 -9.47 -6.10
CA HIS A 64 -20.80 -10.60 -6.08
C HIS A 64 -19.37 -10.17 -6.47
N THR A 65 -19.23 -9.31 -7.47
CA THR A 65 -17.92 -8.80 -7.92
C THR A 65 -17.25 -7.90 -6.88
N THR A 66 -18.01 -7.07 -6.15
CA THR A 66 -17.50 -6.30 -5.01
C THR A 66 -16.97 -7.19 -3.87
N GLU A 67 -17.68 -8.27 -3.53
CA GLU A 67 -17.24 -9.22 -2.50
C GLU A 67 -15.95 -9.94 -2.91
N LEU A 68 -15.86 -10.38 -4.17
CA LEU A 68 -14.63 -10.99 -4.71
C LEU A 68 -13.46 -10.01 -4.70
N CYS A 69 -13.65 -8.78 -5.22
CA CYS A 69 -12.65 -7.71 -5.10
C CYS A 69 -12.16 -7.56 -3.66
N SER A 70 -13.12 -7.51 -2.73
CA SER A 70 -12.84 -7.30 -1.32
C SER A 70 -12.03 -8.44 -0.71
N HIS A 71 -12.30 -9.67 -1.10
CA HIS A 71 -11.57 -10.85 -0.68
C HIS A 71 -10.15 -10.85 -1.24
N MET A 72 -9.97 -10.59 -2.54
CA MET A 72 -8.65 -10.55 -3.18
C MET A 72 -7.74 -9.49 -2.57
N ILE A 73 -8.26 -8.29 -2.29
CA ILE A 73 -7.51 -7.23 -1.60
C ILE A 73 -7.09 -7.68 -0.19
N ARG A 74 -7.96 -8.41 0.55
CA ARG A 74 -7.63 -8.89 1.89
C ARG A 74 -6.50 -9.91 1.86
N LEU A 75 -6.55 -10.86 0.92
CA LEU A 75 -5.51 -11.87 0.75
C LEU A 75 -4.19 -11.24 0.35
N TRP A 76 -4.18 -10.39 -0.67
CA TRP A 76 -2.99 -9.66 -1.10
C TRP A 76 -2.40 -8.82 0.04
N ARG A 77 -3.25 -8.06 0.76
CA ARG A 77 -2.81 -7.29 1.93
C ARG A 77 -2.18 -8.19 2.99
N SER A 78 -2.82 -9.29 3.34
CA SER A 78 -2.33 -10.20 4.37
C SER A 78 -0.98 -10.81 3.98
N LYS A 79 -0.81 -11.16 2.70
CA LYS A 79 0.47 -11.64 2.17
C LYS A 79 1.56 -10.57 2.30
N LEU A 80 1.28 -9.33 1.90
CA LEU A 80 2.24 -8.23 2.05
C LEU A 80 2.60 -7.96 3.51
N GLU A 81 1.63 -8.04 4.44
CA GLU A 81 1.89 -7.86 5.87
C GLU A 81 2.78 -8.98 6.44
N GLN A 82 2.56 -10.23 6.01
CA GLN A 82 3.42 -11.37 6.37
C GLN A 82 4.83 -11.19 5.81
N ASP A 83 4.97 -10.86 4.53
CA ASP A 83 6.27 -10.70 3.89
C ASP A 83 7.02 -9.49 4.45
N ALA A 84 6.32 -8.41 4.82
CA ALA A 84 6.93 -7.28 5.51
C ALA A 84 7.53 -7.68 6.86
N GLU A 85 6.84 -8.54 7.64
CA GLU A 85 7.39 -9.08 8.89
C GLU A 85 8.63 -9.94 8.65
N LEU A 86 8.60 -10.78 7.62
CA LEU A 86 9.71 -11.68 7.28
C LEU A 86 10.95 -10.90 6.80
N ILE A 87 10.79 -9.88 5.96
CA ILE A 87 11.90 -9.10 5.39
C ILE A 87 12.44 -8.10 6.42
N HIS A 88 11.57 -7.51 7.24
CA HIS A 88 11.93 -6.42 8.15
C HIS A 88 11.53 -6.72 9.61
N PRO A 89 12.00 -7.82 10.20
CA PRO A 89 11.57 -8.25 11.53
C PRO A 89 11.84 -7.17 12.58
N GLY A 90 10.82 -6.83 13.38
CA GLY A 90 10.90 -5.78 14.40
C GLY A 90 10.95 -4.32 13.88
N GLU A 91 11.25 -4.06 12.60
CA GLU A 91 11.37 -2.71 12.04
C GLU A 91 10.01 -2.15 11.56
N LYS A 92 9.12 -1.79 12.49
CA LYS A 92 7.74 -1.33 12.17
C LYS A 92 7.67 -0.22 11.11
N GLY A 93 8.51 0.80 11.22
CA GLY A 93 8.56 1.90 10.25
C GLY A 93 8.86 1.41 8.83
N ARG A 94 9.80 0.47 8.69
CA ARG A 94 10.21 -0.08 7.41
C ARG A 94 9.14 -0.99 6.81
N LYS A 95 8.39 -1.71 7.64
CA LYS A 95 7.19 -2.46 7.24
C LYS A 95 6.12 -1.55 6.64
N TYR A 96 5.85 -0.39 7.27
CA TYR A 96 4.91 0.56 6.70
C TYR A 96 5.36 1.12 5.36
N ILE A 97 6.66 1.41 5.19
CA ILE A 97 7.21 1.84 3.89
C ILE A 97 7.04 0.75 2.83
N PHE A 98 7.31 -0.50 3.16
CA PHE A 98 7.05 -1.63 2.25
C PHE A 98 5.57 -1.68 1.85
N LEU A 99 4.64 -1.64 2.80
CA LEU A 99 3.20 -1.66 2.53
C LEU A 99 2.74 -0.46 1.69
N LEU A 100 3.30 0.73 1.96
CA LEU A 100 3.03 1.95 1.21
C LEU A 100 3.48 1.84 -0.24
N ASN A 101 4.73 1.46 -0.49
CA ASN A 101 5.27 1.31 -1.85
C ASN A 101 4.38 0.40 -2.70
N ASN A 102 4.04 -0.77 -2.15
CA ASN A 102 3.24 -1.77 -2.84
C ASN A 102 1.80 -1.29 -3.10
N THR A 103 1.15 -0.71 -2.10
CA THR A 103 -0.23 -0.21 -2.24
C THR A 103 -0.30 0.97 -3.20
N TYR A 104 0.71 1.86 -3.16
CA TYR A 104 0.79 3.01 -4.03
C TYR A 104 0.96 2.60 -5.50
N VAL A 105 1.82 1.62 -5.78
CA VAL A 105 2.01 1.08 -7.13
C VAL A 105 0.72 0.46 -7.66
N VAL A 106 0.05 -0.40 -6.89
CA VAL A 106 -1.25 -0.99 -7.31
C VAL A 106 -2.26 0.11 -7.63
N ARG A 107 -2.38 1.14 -6.77
CA ARG A 107 -3.28 2.28 -7.00
C ARG A 107 -2.93 3.03 -8.29
N GLN A 108 -1.65 3.28 -8.55
CA GLN A 108 -1.22 3.95 -9.78
C GLN A 108 -1.52 3.10 -11.01
N THR A 109 -1.19 1.81 -10.98
CA THR A 109 -1.41 0.90 -12.11
C THR A 109 -2.89 0.77 -12.44
N VAL A 110 -3.75 0.57 -11.45
CA VAL A 110 -5.21 0.56 -11.62
C VAL A 110 -5.71 1.89 -12.18
N SER A 111 -5.18 3.02 -11.71
CA SER A 111 -5.59 4.36 -12.20
C SER A 111 -5.22 4.61 -13.66
N ARG A 112 -4.05 4.09 -14.11
CA ARG A 112 -3.57 4.24 -15.49
C ARG A 112 -4.37 3.40 -16.49
N GLN A 113 -5.00 2.32 -16.05
CA GLN A 113 -5.73 1.37 -16.90
C GLN A 113 -7.14 1.85 -17.31
N GLY A 114 -7.55 3.07 -16.93
CA GLY A 114 -8.69 3.74 -17.55
C GLY A 114 -10.06 3.24 -17.08
N ALA A 115 -11.07 3.42 -17.94
CA ALA A 115 -12.44 3.66 -17.48
C ALA A 115 -13.25 2.46 -16.95
N TYR A 116 -12.67 1.26 -16.97
CA TYR A 116 -13.40 0.00 -16.98
C TYR A 116 -13.47 -0.73 -15.62
N PHE A 117 -12.77 -0.24 -14.61
CA PHE A 117 -12.68 -0.89 -13.29
C PHE A 117 -13.83 -0.54 -12.33
N PRO A 118 -14.03 -1.31 -11.23
CA PRO A 118 -14.87 -0.93 -10.09
C PRO A 118 -14.25 0.29 -9.38
N LYS A 119 -14.48 1.47 -9.97
CA LYS A 119 -13.59 2.64 -9.86
C LYS A 119 -13.58 3.32 -8.52
N VAL A 120 -14.71 3.40 -7.85
CA VAL A 120 -14.85 4.28 -6.67
C VAL A 120 -14.50 3.53 -5.41
N GLU A 121 -15.06 2.34 -5.22
CA GLU A 121 -14.87 1.56 -4.00
C GLU A 121 -13.44 1.04 -3.87
N LEU A 122 -12.89 0.41 -4.91
CA LEU A 122 -11.49 -0.04 -4.91
C LEU A 122 -10.53 1.14 -4.69
N ARG A 123 -10.73 2.25 -5.40
CA ARG A 123 -9.88 3.44 -5.25
C ARG A 123 -9.98 4.04 -3.86
N SER A 124 -11.20 4.13 -3.31
CA SER A 124 -11.45 4.59 -1.94
C SER A 124 -10.73 3.71 -0.94
N ARG A 125 -10.85 2.39 -1.09
CA ARG A 125 -10.21 1.41 -0.24
C ARG A 125 -8.69 1.46 -0.30
N LEU A 126 -8.10 1.49 -1.49
CA LEU A 126 -6.64 1.64 -1.66
C LEU A 126 -6.15 2.97 -1.08
N SER A 127 -6.92 4.05 -1.26
CA SER A 127 -6.57 5.36 -0.68
C SER A 127 -6.65 5.33 0.85
N SER A 128 -7.67 4.69 1.43
CA SER A 128 -7.78 4.49 2.87
C SER A 128 -6.63 3.65 3.44
N MET A 129 -6.19 2.61 2.72
CA MET A 129 -5.00 1.83 3.10
C MET A 129 -3.73 2.68 3.08
N ILE A 130 -3.51 3.46 2.02
CA ILE A 130 -2.36 4.36 1.91
C ILE A 130 -2.34 5.35 3.08
N GLU A 131 -3.46 6.02 3.36
CA GLU A 131 -3.55 6.98 4.47
C GLU A 131 -3.30 6.28 5.82
N GLY A 132 -3.82 5.07 6.02
CA GLY A 132 -3.57 4.27 7.22
C GLY A 132 -2.10 3.91 7.41
N TYR A 133 -1.43 3.40 6.37
CA TYR A 133 -0.01 3.05 6.45
C TYR A 133 0.90 4.27 6.59
N LYS A 134 0.53 5.38 5.94
CA LYS A 134 1.24 6.65 6.03
C LYS A 134 1.18 7.21 7.44
N LYS A 135 -0.02 7.24 8.02
CA LYS A 135 -0.20 7.61 9.43
C LYS A 135 0.60 6.69 10.35
N GLY A 136 0.51 5.37 10.17
CA GLY A 136 1.26 4.41 10.98
C GLY A 136 2.78 4.63 10.91
N TYR A 137 3.31 4.94 9.72
CA TYR A 137 4.71 5.29 9.53
C TYR A 137 5.11 6.58 10.27
N LEU A 138 4.32 7.66 10.13
CA LEU A 138 4.58 8.93 10.80
C LEU A 138 4.49 8.82 12.33
N ASP A 139 3.46 8.14 12.82
CA ASP A 139 3.23 7.91 14.25
C ASP A 139 4.36 7.09 14.89
N GLU A 140 4.90 6.10 14.16
CA GLU A 140 5.99 5.24 14.66
C GLU A 140 7.36 5.94 14.58
N CYS A 141 7.65 6.63 13.47
CA CYS A 141 9.02 7.09 13.18
C CYS A 141 9.29 8.56 13.53
N TRP A 142 8.27 9.42 13.45
CA TRP A 142 8.47 10.87 13.47
C TRP A 142 7.73 11.55 14.61
N ALA A 143 6.52 11.10 14.95
CA ALA A 143 5.75 11.64 16.07
C ALA A 143 6.48 11.58 17.44
N PRO A 144 7.32 10.57 17.75
CA PRO A 144 8.07 10.55 19.01
C PRO A 144 9.02 11.75 19.18
N LEU A 145 9.55 12.30 18.08
CA LEU A 145 10.48 13.45 18.12
C LEU A 145 9.82 14.69 18.73
N ASN A 146 8.52 14.87 18.54
CA ASN A 146 7.76 16.02 19.05
C ASN A 146 7.67 16.07 20.58
N ARG A 147 8.08 14.99 21.27
CA ARG A 147 8.09 14.90 22.73
C ARG A 147 9.46 15.15 23.34
N LEU A 148 10.49 15.28 22.50
CA LEU A 148 11.88 15.44 22.94
C LEU A 148 12.18 16.90 23.25
N LYS A 149 13.13 17.12 24.17
CA LYS A 149 13.69 18.45 24.41
C LYS A 149 14.64 18.82 23.27
N SER A 150 14.91 20.10 23.06
CA SER A 150 15.73 20.63 21.95
C SER A 150 17.08 19.90 21.78
N GLU A 151 17.78 19.61 22.88
CA GLU A 151 19.08 18.93 22.88
C GLU A 151 19.00 17.47 22.41
N GLU A 152 17.96 16.74 22.84
CA GLU A 152 17.71 15.33 22.48
C GLU A 152 17.11 15.21 21.08
N PHE A 153 16.30 16.20 20.68
CA PHE A 153 15.63 16.26 19.39
C PHE A 153 16.62 16.17 18.24
N THR A 154 17.68 17.00 18.27
CA THR A 154 18.66 17.08 17.18
C THR A 154 19.34 15.74 16.92
N ALA A 155 19.75 15.05 17.99
CA ALA A 155 20.42 13.76 17.90
C ALA A 155 19.48 12.68 17.34
N GLU A 156 18.25 12.58 17.85
CA GLU A 156 17.29 11.56 17.40
C GLU A 156 16.75 11.85 15.99
N PHE A 157 16.58 13.12 15.62
CA PHE A 157 16.24 13.53 14.26
C PHE A 157 17.31 13.05 13.27
N LEU A 158 18.59 13.34 13.53
CA LEU A 158 19.69 12.90 12.69
C LEU A 158 19.81 11.38 12.64
N ALA A 159 19.64 10.69 13.77
CA ALA A 159 19.65 9.23 13.83
C ALA A 159 18.53 8.63 12.96
N THR A 160 17.33 9.23 13.01
CA THR A 160 16.17 8.81 12.22
C THR A 160 16.40 9.04 10.73
N CYS A 161 16.89 10.22 10.33
CA CYS A 161 17.28 10.50 8.94
C CYS A 161 18.32 9.51 8.42
N ASN A 162 19.39 9.27 9.18
CA ASN A 162 20.46 8.35 8.79
C ASN A 162 19.95 6.91 8.63
N ARG A 163 19.07 6.45 9.54
CA ARG A 163 18.46 5.11 9.49
C ARG A 163 17.61 4.93 8.23
N GLN A 164 16.87 5.96 7.84
CA GLN A 164 15.89 5.89 6.75
C GLN A 164 16.46 6.27 5.38
N ARG A 165 17.69 6.80 5.32
CA ARG A 165 18.37 7.14 4.07
C ARG A 165 18.44 5.97 3.09
N THR A 166 18.64 4.76 3.59
CA THR A 166 18.78 3.52 2.80
C THR A 166 17.44 2.87 2.48
N TRP A 167 16.32 3.42 2.94
CA TRP A 167 15.01 2.83 2.71
C TRP A 167 14.51 3.20 1.32
N LYS A 168 14.21 2.18 0.51
CA LYS A 168 13.72 2.37 -0.85
C LYS A 168 12.27 2.83 -0.83
N VAL A 169 12.00 3.99 -1.44
CA VAL A 169 10.64 4.53 -1.62
C VAL A 169 10.44 4.94 -3.08
N THR A 170 9.26 4.64 -3.63
CA THR A 170 8.90 5.08 -4.99
C THR A 170 8.93 6.60 -5.13
N ALA A 171 9.29 7.12 -6.30
CA ALA A 171 9.63 8.53 -6.48
C ALA A 171 8.50 9.51 -6.08
N GLU A 172 7.27 9.24 -6.49
CA GLU A 172 6.12 10.10 -6.19
C GLU A 172 5.74 10.05 -4.70
N LEU A 173 5.80 8.86 -4.10
CA LEU A 173 5.55 8.69 -2.68
C LEU A 173 6.64 9.34 -1.83
N ARG A 174 7.90 9.28 -2.28
CA ARG A 174 9.06 9.89 -1.63
C ARG A 174 8.86 11.39 -1.43
N TYR A 175 8.41 12.08 -2.48
CA TYR A 175 8.13 13.51 -2.40
C TYR A 175 7.03 13.81 -1.38
N GLN A 176 5.93 13.05 -1.42
CA GLN A 176 4.80 13.22 -0.49
C GLN A 176 5.21 13.00 0.96
N LEU A 177 5.93 11.90 1.25
CA LEU A 177 6.38 11.61 2.60
C LEU A 177 7.37 12.66 3.12
N ARG A 178 8.30 13.14 2.30
CA ARG A 178 9.25 14.19 2.72
C ARG A 178 8.51 15.47 3.11
N GLN A 179 7.50 15.89 2.35
CA GLN A 179 6.67 17.05 2.69
C GLN A 179 5.89 16.84 3.99
N GLU A 180 5.22 15.70 4.16
CA GLU A 180 4.45 15.43 5.38
C GLU A 180 5.33 15.34 6.63
N ILE A 181 6.53 14.78 6.52
CA ILE A 181 7.50 14.76 7.63
C ILE A 181 7.97 16.18 7.94
N LEU A 182 8.29 17.00 6.92
CA LEU A 182 8.68 18.39 7.11
C LEU A 182 7.56 19.17 7.82
N ASP A 183 6.32 19.06 7.37
CA ASP A 183 5.17 19.70 8.00
C ASP A 183 5.01 19.28 9.46
N LEU A 184 5.17 17.98 9.74
CA LEU A 184 5.10 17.44 11.09
C LEU A 184 6.22 17.97 11.99
N VAL A 185 7.45 18.00 11.51
CA VAL A 185 8.64 18.40 12.27
C VAL A 185 8.69 19.91 12.49
N VAL A 186 8.43 20.71 11.45
CA VAL A 186 8.44 22.18 11.51
C VAL A 186 7.33 22.71 12.41
N SER A 187 6.16 22.05 12.42
CA SER A 187 5.04 22.48 13.28
C SER A 187 5.32 22.36 14.79
N HIS A 188 6.34 21.61 15.21
CA HIS A 188 6.56 21.25 16.62
C HIS A 188 7.96 21.60 17.15
N SER A 189 8.83 22.23 16.36
CA SER A 189 10.20 22.53 16.75
C SER A 189 10.61 23.94 16.32
N PRO A 190 11.44 24.67 17.09
CA PRO A 190 12.03 25.95 16.67
C PRO A 190 13.09 25.79 15.56
N TYR A 191 13.22 24.59 14.96
CA TYR A 191 14.10 24.33 13.85
C TYR A 191 13.76 25.24 12.67
N GLU A 192 14.72 26.08 12.27
CA GLU A 192 14.56 26.91 11.07
C GLU A 192 14.34 26.02 9.83
N VAL A 193 13.30 26.34 9.08
CA VAL A 193 12.85 25.60 7.87
C VAL A 193 13.99 25.36 6.87
N SER A 194 14.95 26.28 6.81
CA SER A 194 16.16 26.21 5.97
C SER A 194 17.09 25.03 6.32
N ASN A 195 17.32 24.76 7.61
CA ASN A 195 18.19 23.66 8.05
C ASN A 195 17.49 22.30 7.97
N GLY A 196 16.17 22.25 8.23
CA GLY A 196 15.37 21.03 8.11
C GLY A 196 15.22 20.55 6.67
N SER A 197 14.99 21.47 5.73
CA SER A 197 14.79 21.16 4.30
C SER A 197 16.02 20.47 3.68
N CYS A 198 17.22 20.98 3.94
CA CYS A 198 18.48 20.43 3.41
C CYS A 198 18.75 18.99 3.90
N MET A 199 18.46 18.69 5.18
CA MET A 199 18.66 17.35 5.74
C MET A 199 17.66 16.32 5.20
N MET A 200 16.47 16.77 4.80
CA MET A 200 15.39 15.92 4.28
C MET A 200 15.58 15.56 2.80
N GLU A 201 16.45 16.27 2.06
CA GLU A 201 16.80 15.95 0.67
C GLU A 201 17.44 14.55 0.55
N GLY A 202 18.17 14.11 1.59
CA GLY A 202 18.82 12.82 1.65
C GLY A 202 17.93 11.64 2.07
N LEU A 203 16.67 11.87 2.45
CA LEU A 203 15.80 10.81 2.99
C LEU A 203 15.31 9.88 1.87
N PHE A 204 15.46 8.56 1.99
CA PHE A 204 15.05 7.57 0.98
C PHE A 204 15.83 7.61 -0.36
N GLU A 205 17.15 7.84 -0.30
CA GLU A 205 18.03 7.82 -1.47
C GLU A 205 18.55 6.41 -1.85
N GLY A 206 18.32 5.41 -0.99
CA GLY A 206 18.72 4.01 -1.20
C GLY A 206 17.91 3.25 -2.23
#